data_AF-A0A6H1A5T5-F1
#
_entry.id   AF-A0A6H1A5T5-F1
#
_cell.length_a   1.000
_cell.length_b   1.000
_cell.length_c   1.000
_cell.angle_alpha   90.00
_cell.angle_beta   90.00
_cell.angle_gamma   90.00
#
_symmetry.space_group_name_H-M   'P 1'
#
loop_
_entity.id
_entity.type
_entity.pdbx_description
1 polymer ?
#
loop_
_entity_poly.entity_id
_entity_poly.type
_entity_poly.pdbx_seq_one_letter_code
_entity_poly.pdbx_strand_id
1 'polypeptide(L)'
;MTERLGALAFACVAFFIGFTFFGTQNAAPIEAPASAEIRADQATSAVMVERLIARFDCWTGEAPADMQGQVPGHVIVTHPGDDHPVRGGEFLVGKALDQLFAGAANHLQVHAFCR
;
A
#
# COMPACT_ATOMS: atom_id res chain seq x y z
N MET A 1 -50.10 54.25 0.54
CA MET A 1 -50.08 52.89 1.11
C MET A 1 -48.90 52.85 2.08
N THR A 2 -48.94 53.44 3.27
CA THR A 2 -49.93 53.37 4.37
C THR A 2 -50.15 51.94 4.83
N GLU A 3 -49.29 51.42 5.71
CA GLU A 3 -49.72 50.57 6.83
C GLU A 3 -48.89 50.92 8.07
N ARG A 4 -49.62 51.34 9.09
CA ARG A 4 -49.20 51.66 10.46
C ARG A 4 -49.66 50.51 11.36
N LEU A 5 -49.05 50.45 12.55
CA LEU A 5 -49.54 49.82 13.80
C LEU A 5 -49.39 48.29 13.85
N GLY A 6 -48.99 47.69 14.96
CA GLY A 6 -48.81 48.21 16.31
C GLY A 6 -48.08 47.20 17.17
N ALA A 7 -47.24 47.75 18.05
CA ALA A 7 -46.52 47.02 19.07
C ALA A 7 -47.46 46.45 20.13
N LEU A 8 -47.11 45.29 20.69
CA LEU A 8 -47.37 45.02 22.10
C LEU A 8 -46.30 44.09 22.66
N ALA A 9 -45.55 44.65 23.58
CA ALA A 9 -44.48 44.03 24.34
C ALA A 9 -45.04 42.97 25.30
N PHE A 10 -44.42 41.80 25.33
CA PHE A 10 -44.51 40.88 26.47
C PHE A 10 -43.08 40.55 26.90
N ALA A 11 -42.54 41.38 27.78
CA ALA A 11 -41.33 41.11 28.52
C ALA A 11 -41.71 40.35 29.79
N CYS A 12 -41.17 39.14 29.99
CA CYS A 12 -40.83 38.60 31.31
C CYS A 12 -39.95 37.35 31.15
N VAL A 13 -38.75 37.48 31.70
CA VAL A 13 -37.68 36.49 31.84
C VAL A 13 -38.09 35.40 32.85
N ALA A 14 -37.98 34.13 32.45
CA ALA A 14 -37.86 32.92 33.28
C ALA A 14 -38.08 31.72 32.34
N PHE A 15 -37.38 30.60 32.34
CA PHE A 15 -36.36 30.05 33.22
C PHE A 15 -35.88 28.78 32.50
N PHE A 16 -34.56 28.57 32.49
CA PHE A 16 -33.86 27.30 32.36
C PHE A 16 -34.73 26.02 32.24
N ILE A 17 -34.57 25.30 31.12
CA ILE A 17 -34.35 23.84 30.99
C ILE A 17 -34.60 23.50 29.52
N GLY A 18 -33.53 23.53 28.72
CA GLY A 18 -33.50 23.06 27.33
C GLY A 18 -32.20 22.31 27.07
N PHE A 19 -31.72 21.58 28.08
CA PHE A 19 -30.63 20.64 27.95
C PHE A 19 -31.22 19.39 27.32
N THR A 20 -31.02 19.17 26.02
CA THR A 20 -30.83 17.85 25.41
C THR A 20 -30.71 17.98 23.90
N PHE A 21 -29.70 17.29 23.34
CA PHE A 21 -29.50 17.01 21.92
C PHE A 21 -29.00 18.17 21.05
N PHE A 22 -27.67 18.31 20.96
CA PHE A 22 -26.94 18.12 19.68
C PHE A 22 -25.44 17.97 19.98
N GLY A 23 -25.13 16.95 20.80
CA GLY A 23 -23.79 16.38 20.86
C GLY A 23 -23.61 15.39 19.73
N THR A 24 -23.47 15.86 18.49
CA THR A 24 -22.89 15.06 17.41
C THR A 24 -21.40 15.36 17.36
N GLN A 25 -20.70 14.61 18.19
CA GLN A 25 -19.25 14.45 18.13
C GLN A 25 -18.97 13.81 16.77
N ASN A 26 -18.72 14.62 15.73
CA ASN A 26 -18.07 14.15 14.52
C ASN A 26 -16.64 13.82 14.93
N ALA A 27 -16.43 12.60 15.41
CA ALA A 27 -15.10 12.01 15.46
C ALA A 27 -14.58 12.06 14.02
N ALA A 28 -13.66 12.98 13.75
CA ALA A 28 -12.94 13.00 12.49
C ALA A 28 -12.36 11.59 12.28
N PRO A 29 -12.52 10.98 11.09
CA PRO A 29 -11.82 9.75 10.78
C PRO A 29 -10.34 10.01 11.08
N ILE A 30 -9.74 9.18 11.93
CA ILE A 30 -8.29 9.17 12.08
C ILE A 30 -7.79 8.66 10.73
N GLU A 31 -7.52 9.57 9.79
CA GLU A 31 -6.81 9.24 8.55
C GLU A 31 -5.49 8.62 9.00
N ALA A 32 -5.35 7.32 8.75
CA ALA A 32 -4.08 6.65 8.95
C ALA A 32 -3.04 7.45 8.12
N PRO A 33 -1.89 7.81 8.70
CA PRO A 33 -0.86 8.47 7.92
C PRO A 33 -0.55 7.55 6.74
N ALA A 34 -0.45 8.07 5.51
CA ALA A 34 -0.11 7.28 4.32
C ALA A 34 1.13 6.40 4.51
N SER A 35 2.03 6.77 5.44
CA SER A 35 3.17 5.97 5.87
C SER A 35 2.81 4.63 6.54
N ALA A 36 1.65 4.52 7.19
CA ALA A 36 1.16 3.28 7.80
C ALA A 36 0.63 2.31 6.73
N GLU A 37 -0.13 2.80 5.75
CA GLU A 37 -0.61 1.99 4.62
C GLU A 37 0.55 1.48 3.78
N ILE A 38 1.49 2.36 3.37
CA ILE A 38 2.69 1.95 2.63
C ILE A 38 3.51 0.91 3.40
N ARG A 39 3.64 1.06 4.73
CA ARG A 39 4.37 0.09 5.56
C ARG A 39 3.65 -1.25 5.63
N ALA A 40 2.31 -1.25 5.71
CA ALA A 40 1.50 -2.47 5.71
C ALA A 40 1.57 -3.19 4.36
N ASP A 41 1.53 -2.45 3.25
CA ASP A 41 1.65 -3.00 1.90
C ASP A 41 3.04 -3.60 1.66
N GLN A 42 4.09 -2.87 2.06
CA GLN A 42 5.47 -3.39 2.01
C GLN A 42 5.65 -4.64 2.87
N ALA A 43 5.09 -4.66 4.08
CA ALA A 43 5.14 -5.84 4.95
C ALA A 43 4.42 -7.03 4.31
N THR A 44 3.27 -6.80 3.68
CA THR A 44 2.50 -7.84 2.98
C THR A 44 3.28 -8.35 1.77
N SER A 45 3.86 -7.46 0.96
CA SER A 45 4.69 -7.80 -0.20
C SER A 45 5.92 -8.63 0.21
N ALA A 46 6.63 -8.23 1.27
CA ALA A 46 7.76 -8.99 1.80
C ALA A 46 7.34 -10.41 2.24
N VAL A 47 6.20 -10.56 2.93
CA VAL A 47 5.67 -11.88 3.31
C VAL A 47 5.34 -12.73 2.08
N MET A 48 4.83 -12.11 1.01
CA MET A 48 4.57 -12.82 -0.26
C MET A 48 5.87 -13.25 -0.95
N VAL A 49 6.90 -12.41 -0.96
CA VAL A 49 8.23 -12.74 -1.49
C VAL A 49 8.79 -13.97 -0.77
N GLU A 50 8.85 -13.93 0.56
CA GLU A 50 9.35 -15.07 1.36
C GLU A 50 8.58 -16.36 1.09
N ARG A 51 7.25 -16.26 0.95
CA ARG A 51 6.41 -17.41 0.60
C ARG A 51 6.73 -17.96 -0.79
N LEU A 52 6.98 -17.10 -1.78
CA LEU A 52 7.35 -17.53 -3.13
C LEU A 52 8.74 -18.17 -3.14
N ILE A 53 9.71 -17.56 -2.44
CA ILE A 53 11.07 -18.09 -2.30
C ILE A 53 11.02 -19.51 -1.71
N ALA A 54 10.35 -19.68 -0.58
CA ALA A 54 10.22 -20.99 0.07
C ALA A 54 9.44 -22.00 -0.79
N ARG A 55 8.38 -21.56 -1.47
CA ARG A 55 7.53 -22.45 -2.29
C ARG A 55 8.25 -22.99 -3.52
N PHE A 56 9.11 -22.20 -4.14
CA PHE A 56 9.77 -22.53 -5.41
C PHE A 56 11.26 -22.84 -5.26
N ASP A 57 11.74 -22.99 -4.02
CA ASP A 57 13.13 -23.29 -3.69
C ASP A 57 14.10 -22.33 -4.39
N CYS A 58 13.79 -21.04 -4.30
CA CYS A 58 14.58 -19.97 -4.90
C CYS A 58 15.75 -19.58 -3.97
N TRP A 59 16.79 -18.98 -4.55
CA TRP A 59 17.94 -18.46 -3.80
C TRP A 59 18.09 -16.95 -4.00
N THR A 60 18.73 -16.32 -3.03
CA THR A 60 19.16 -14.92 -3.06
C THR A 60 20.67 -14.85 -2.94
N GLY A 61 21.30 -13.88 -3.63
CA GLY A 61 22.76 -13.77 -3.65
C GLY A 61 23.44 -14.82 -4.54
N GLU A 62 24.44 -15.51 -4.00
CA GLU A 62 25.23 -16.50 -4.74
C GLU A 62 24.39 -17.74 -5.09
N ALA A 63 24.56 -18.23 -6.32
CA ALA A 63 23.88 -19.44 -6.77
C ALA A 63 24.36 -20.69 -6.00
N PRO A 64 23.45 -21.62 -5.67
CA PRO A 64 23.83 -22.88 -5.05
C PRO A 64 24.73 -23.69 -6.00
N ALA A 65 25.54 -24.59 -5.45
CA ALA A 65 26.60 -25.29 -6.19
C ALA A 65 26.11 -26.02 -7.45
N ASP A 66 24.87 -26.52 -7.44
CA ASP A 66 24.21 -27.17 -8.55
C ASP A 66 23.75 -26.22 -9.66
N MET A 67 23.69 -24.91 -9.40
CA MET A 67 23.28 -23.86 -10.34
C MET A 67 24.41 -22.89 -10.72
N GLN A 68 25.62 -23.09 -10.19
CA GLN A 68 26.76 -22.24 -10.56
C GLN A 68 27.08 -22.36 -12.06
N GLY A 69 27.21 -21.22 -12.73
CA GLY A 69 27.45 -21.14 -14.17
C GLY A 69 26.24 -21.47 -15.05
N GLN A 70 25.06 -21.70 -14.46
CA GLN A 70 23.82 -21.97 -15.19
C GLN A 70 22.88 -20.78 -15.16
N VAL A 71 22.03 -20.67 -16.20
CA VAL A 71 20.99 -19.66 -16.26
C VAL A 71 19.79 -20.13 -15.42
N PRO A 72 19.27 -19.31 -14.48
CA PRO A 72 18.06 -19.65 -13.73
C PRO A 72 16.85 -19.84 -14.66
N GLY A 73 15.98 -20.82 -14.38
CA GLY A 73 14.74 -20.96 -15.17
C GLY A 73 13.68 -19.91 -14.83
N HIS A 74 13.72 -19.37 -13.59
CA HIS A 74 12.71 -18.44 -13.11
C HIS A 74 13.29 -17.36 -12.19
N VAL A 75 12.51 -16.30 -11.99
CA VAL A 75 12.85 -15.18 -11.12
C VAL A 75 11.61 -14.70 -10.37
N ILE A 76 11.78 -14.27 -9.12
CA ILE A 76 10.75 -13.55 -8.36
C ILE A 76 11.05 -12.06 -8.48
N VAL A 77 10.12 -11.30 -9.07
CA VAL A 77 10.27 -9.85 -9.29
C VAL A 77 9.00 -9.10 -8.91
N THR A 78 9.14 -7.81 -8.64
CA THR A 78 8.02 -6.85 -8.59
C THR A 78 8.26 -5.78 -9.65
N HIS A 79 7.26 -5.48 -10.48
CA HIS A 79 7.34 -4.38 -11.45
C HIS A 79 7.08 -3.04 -10.75
N PRO A 80 7.55 -1.93 -11.34
CA PRO A 80 7.22 -0.61 -10.81
C PRO A 80 5.71 -0.37 -10.90
N GLY A 81 5.09 -0.11 -9.75
CA GLY A 81 3.64 0.09 -9.64
C GLY A 81 2.83 -1.17 -9.37
N ASP A 82 3.47 -2.35 -9.31
CA ASP A 82 2.82 -3.58 -8.84
C ASP A 82 2.94 -3.69 -7.31
N ASP A 83 1.85 -4.07 -6.66
CA ASP A 83 1.83 -4.31 -5.20
C ASP A 83 2.25 -5.74 -4.81
N HIS A 84 2.34 -6.63 -5.80
CA HIS A 84 2.55 -8.06 -5.58
C HIS A 84 3.76 -8.60 -6.37
N PRO A 85 4.64 -9.39 -5.73
CA PRO A 85 5.70 -10.07 -6.45
C PRO A 85 5.12 -11.19 -7.35
N VAL A 86 5.74 -11.38 -8.51
CA VAL A 86 5.39 -12.41 -9.48
C VAL A 86 6.56 -13.33 -9.76
N ARG A 87 6.27 -14.61 -10.04
CA ARG A 87 7.25 -15.57 -10.56
C ARG A 87 7.26 -15.49 -12.08
N GLY A 88 8.33 -14.93 -12.62
CA GLY A 88 8.60 -14.86 -14.05
C GLY A 88 9.38 -16.06 -14.57
N GLY A 89 9.14 -16.42 -15.84
CA GLY A 89 9.95 -17.38 -16.59
C GLY A 89 11.09 -16.72 -17.36
N GLU A 90 11.60 -17.42 -18.37
CA GLU A 90 12.80 -17.07 -19.16
C GLU A 90 12.88 -15.60 -19.59
N PHE A 91 11.79 -15.02 -20.09
CA PHE A 91 11.76 -13.62 -20.51
C PHE A 91 12.09 -12.64 -19.37
N LEU A 92 11.53 -12.86 -18.18
CA LEU A 92 11.79 -12.03 -17.01
C LEU A 92 13.15 -12.33 -16.40
N VAL A 93 13.63 -13.58 -16.50
CA VAL A 93 15.01 -13.91 -16.14
C VAL A 93 15.99 -13.11 -16.98
N GLY A 94 15.83 -13.10 -18.31
CA GLY A 94 16.68 -12.34 -19.22
C GLY A 94 16.72 -10.86 -18.84
N LYS A 95 15.55 -10.23 -18.65
CA LYS A 95 15.47 -8.84 -18.20
C LYS A 95 16.13 -8.59 -16.84
N ALA A 96 15.96 -9.50 -15.89
CA ALA A 96 16.58 -9.37 -14.57
C ALA A 96 18.11 -9.47 -14.66
N LEU A 97 18.64 -10.40 -15.46
CA LEU A 97 20.08 -10.56 -15.68
C LEU A 97 20.67 -9.37 -16.44
N ASP A 98 20.01 -8.90 -17.49
CA ASP A 98 20.42 -7.71 -18.23
C ASP A 98 20.49 -6.48 -17.32
N GLN A 99 19.55 -6.35 -16.38
CA GLN A 99 19.57 -5.26 -15.40
C GLN A 99 20.74 -5.39 -14.41
N LEU A 100 20.95 -6.59 -13.86
CA LEU A 100 21.96 -6.82 -12.82
C LEU A 100 23.40 -6.77 -13.36
N PHE A 101 23.62 -7.28 -14.58
CA PHE A 101 24.97 -7.51 -15.11
C PHE A 101 25.29 -6.64 -16.33
N ALA A 102 24.30 -6.29 -17.16
CA ALA A 102 24.50 -5.46 -18.35
C ALA A 102 24.10 -3.99 -18.14
N GLY A 103 23.58 -3.63 -16.96
CA GLY A 103 23.16 -2.27 -16.63
C GLY A 103 21.89 -1.80 -17.35
N ALA A 104 21.07 -2.72 -17.87
CA ALA A 104 19.82 -2.37 -18.54
C ALA A 104 18.78 -1.79 -17.55
N ALA A 105 18.08 -0.73 -17.96
CA ALA A 105 17.05 -0.09 -17.13
C ALA A 105 15.69 -0.80 -17.28
N ASN A 106 15.57 -2.03 -16.79
CA ASN A 106 14.31 -2.78 -16.81
C ASN A 106 13.36 -2.43 -15.63
N HIS A 107 13.85 -1.64 -14.66
CA HIS A 107 13.13 -1.19 -13.47
C HIS A 107 12.51 -2.32 -12.62
N LEU A 108 12.98 -3.56 -12.76
CA LEU A 108 12.49 -4.70 -11.99
C LEU A 108 13.09 -4.67 -10.59
N GLN A 109 12.26 -4.81 -9.56
CA GLN A 109 12.77 -5.17 -8.24
C GLN A 109 12.99 -6.69 -8.21
N VAL A 110 14.25 -7.13 -8.29
CA VAL A 110 14.60 -8.55 -8.29
C VAL A 110 14.76 -9.04 -6.85
N HIS A 111 13.98 -10.04 -6.47
CA HIS A 111 14.00 -10.60 -5.11
C HIS A 111 14.81 -11.89 -5.02
N ALA A 112 14.60 -12.82 -5.94
CA ALA A 112 15.25 -14.13 -5.93
C ALA A 112 15.28 -14.78 -7.32
N PHE A 113 16.21 -15.71 -7.54
CA PHE A 113 16.24 -16.59 -8.70
C PHE A 113 15.86 -18.01 -8.31
N CYS A 114 15.23 -18.74 -9.23
CA CYS A 114 14.84 -20.11 -9.00
C CYS A 114 15.29 -20.98 -10.18
N ARG A 115 15.30 -22.28 -9.95
CA ARG A 115 15.61 -23.26 -10.99
C ARG A 115 14.62 -23.19 -12.15
#